data_AF-D5A848-F1
#
_entry.id   AF-D5A848-F1
#
_cell.length_a   1.000
_cell.length_b   1.000
_cell.length_c   1.000
_cell.angle_alpha   90.00
_cell.angle_beta   90.00
_cell.angle_gamma   90.00
#
_symmetry.space_group_name_H-M   'P 1'
#
loop_
_entity.id
_entity.type
_entity.pdbx_description
1 polymer ?
#
loop_
_entity_poly.entity_id
_entity_poly.type
_entity_poly.pdbx_seq_one_letter_code
_entity_poly.pdbx_strand_id
1 'polypeptide(L)'
;MAPFLFNPSGFDWLKTVDDFDDFMNWIWYRGGILTKSEQCWEVWWTEEHDHLRNTGLWGIVLEILLDLRFFFFQYGIVYQLGISGGSKSIVVYLLSWIYVVVVLAIYIVILYAHDKYAAKQHIYYRAIQALVISCTILAILLLLQLTKLKLVDLVTSLLAFVPTGWGLILIAQVLKPFLQSSIVWEMVIAVARLYEVTFGIIVMIPMAILSWLPGFQSMQTRILFNEAFSRGLQISRILAGKKSNAGI
;
A
#
# COMPACT_ATOMS: atom_id res chain seq x y z
N MET A 1 -5.65 8.24 -16.29
CA MET A 1 -4.78 9.19 -15.56
C MET A 1 -3.38 9.09 -16.13
N ALA A 2 -2.75 10.20 -16.50
CA ALA A 2 -1.34 10.18 -16.91
C ALA A 2 -0.46 9.91 -15.68
N PRO A 3 0.67 9.19 -15.81
CA PRO A 3 1.61 9.01 -14.70
C PRO A 3 2.03 10.38 -14.13
N PHE A 4 2.25 10.47 -12.83
CA PHE A 4 2.44 11.74 -12.09
C PHE A 4 3.48 12.69 -12.71
N LEU A 5 4.54 12.11 -13.29
CA LEU A 5 5.60 12.85 -13.99
C LEU A 5 5.10 13.60 -15.24
N PHE A 6 4.07 13.07 -15.91
CA PHE A 6 3.46 13.63 -17.10
C PHE A 6 2.22 14.49 -16.81
N ASN A 7 1.90 14.71 -15.53
CA ASN A 7 0.89 15.68 -15.14
C ASN A 7 1.55 17.06 -14.99
N PRO A 8 1.23 18.07 -15.82
CA PRO A 8 1.83 19.40 -15.74
C PRO A 8 1.59 20.12 -14.41
N SER A 9 0.58 19.71 -13.62
CA SER A 9 0.33 20.20 -12.27
C SER A 9 0.89 19.30 -11.17
N GLY A 10 1.63 18.24 -11.53
CA GLY A 10 2.06 17.18 -10.61
C GLY A 10 3.09 17.61 -9.57
N PHE A 11 3.73 18.77 -9.75
CA PHE A 11 4.64 19.38 -8.77
C PHE A 11 4.16 20.76 -8.28
N ASP A 12 2.86 21.04 -8.37
CA ASP A 12 2.27 22.22 -7.74
C ASP A 12 1.92 21.89 -6.28
N TRP A 13 2.43 22.70 -5.33
CA TRP A 13 2.23 22.44 -3.90
C TRP A 13 0.75 22.41 -3.50
N LEU A 14 -0.05 23.39 -3.95
CA LEU A 14 -1.46 23.45 -3.58
C LEU A 14 -2.20 22.25 -4.16
N LYS A 15 -1.89 21.89 -5.41
CA LYS A 15 -2.52 20.73 -6.04
C LYS A 15 -2.16 19.42 -5.35
N THR A 16 -0.91 19.25 -4.92
CA THR A 16 -0.47 18.05 -4.19
C THR A 16 -1.16 17.92 -2.83
N VAL A 17 -1.42 19.05 -2.14
CA VAL A 17 -2.20 19.04 -0.89
C VAL A 17 -3.66 18.68 -1.16
N ASP A 18 -4.29 19.31 -2.16
CA ASP A 18 -5.67 19.00 -2.56
C ASP A 18 -5.83 17.52 -2.96
N ASP A 19 -4.89 16.99 -3.75
CA ASP A 19 -4.90 15.59 -4.20
C ASP A 19 -4.73 14.61 -3.02
N PHE A 20 -3.98 15.01 -1.98
CA PHE A 20 -3.85 14.21 -0.75
C PHE A 20 -5.16 14.19 0.05
N ASP A 21 -5.81 15.34 0.20
CA ASP A 21 -7.10 15.44 0.89
C ASP A 21 -8.18 14.66 0.14
N ASP A 22 -8.25 14.77 -1.19
CA ASP A 22 -9.15 14.00 -2.04
C ASP A 22 -8.90 12.48 -1.91
N PHE A 23 -7.63 12.05 -1.92
CA PHE A 23 -7.26 10.65 -1.72
C PHE A 23 -7.72 10.13 -0.35
N MET A 24 -7.46 10.88 0.73
CA MET A 24 -7.87 10.48 2.07
C MET A 24 -9.39 10.45 2.21
N ASN A 25 -10.10 11.43 1.65
CA ASN A 25 -11.56 11.44 1.61
C ASN A 25 -12.09 10.21 0.88
N TRP A 26 -11.55 9.87 -0.30
CA TRP A 26 -11.94 8.71 -1.09
C TRP A 26 -11.71 7.36 -0.37
N ILE A 27 -10.59 7.22 0.35
CA ILE A 27 -10.27 6.03 1.15
C ILE A 27 -11.28 5.80 2.28
N TRP A 28 -11.68 6.88 2.97
CA TRP A 28 -12.49 6.81 4.19
C TRP A 28 -13.98 7.08 3.95
N TYR A 29 -14.37 7.41 2.71
CA TYR A 29 -15.76 7.67 2.37
C TYR A 29 -16.61 6.40 2.55
N ARG A 30 -17.58 6.48 3.46
CA ARG A 30 -18.61 5.44 3.64
C ARG A 30 -19.76 5.74 2.68
N GLY A 31 -19.66 5.20 1.47
CA GLY A 31 -20.69 5.35 0.44
C GLY A 31 -22.00 4.62 0.75
N GLY A 32 -23.06 5.04 0.08
CA GLY A 32 -24.34 4.33 0.02
C GLY A 32 -24.42 3.39 -1.19
N ILE A 33 -25.58 2.77 -1.39
CA ILE A 33 -25.81 1.72 -2.41
C ILE A 33 -25.53 2.19 -3.86
N LEU A 34 -25.57 3.50 -4.13
CA LEU A 34 -25.37 4.10 -5.47
C LEU A 34 -24.04 4.86 -5.61
N THR A 35 -23.13 4.71 -4.66
CA THR A 35 -21.83 5.37 -4.72
C THR A 35 -20.98 4.78 -5.83
N LYS A 36 -20.33 5.64 -6.62
CA LYS A 36 -19.45 5.24 -7.72
C LYS A 36 -18.04 4.94 -7.21
N SER A 37 -17.27 4.14 -7.96
CA SER A 37 -15.86 3.86 -7.65
C SER A 37 -14.98 5.10 -7.54
N GLU A 38 -15.27 6.16 -8.30
CA GLU A 38 -14.56 7.45 -8.19
C GLU A 38 -14.72 8.13 -6.81
N GLN A 39 -15.73 7.77 -6.04
CA GLN A 39 -16.08 8.41 -4.75
C GLN A 39 -15.74 7.54 -3.54
N CYS A 40 -15.61 6.23 -3.72
CA CYS A 40 -15.36 5.29 -2.63
C CYS A 40 -14.36 4.22 -3.02
N TRP A 41 -13.27 4.13 -2.26
CA TRP A 41 -12.25 3.10 -2.44
C TRP A 41 -12.80 1.68 -2.36
N GLU A 42 -13.74 1.41 -1.45
CA GLU A 42 -14.25 0.04 -1.25
C GLU A 42 -15.09 -0.45 -2.45
N VAL A 43 -15.83 0.46 -3.09
CA VAL A 43 -16.56 0.19 -4.34
C VAL A 43 -15.57 -0.05 -5.47
N TRP A 44 -14.57 0.83 -5.64
CA TRP A 44 -13.51 0.65 -6.63
C TRP A 44 -12.76 -0.67 -6.46
N TRP A 45 -12.36 -1.01 -5.23
CA TRP A 45 -11.65 -2.24 -4.90
C TRP A 45 -12.48 -3.49 -5.22
N THR A 46 -13.80 -3.39 -5.06
CA THR A 46 -14.72 -4.47 -5.45
C THR A 46 -14.85 -4.58 -6.96
N GLU A 47 -15.07 -3.47 -7.65
CA GLU A 47 -15.20 -3.41 -9.12
C GLU A 47 -13.94 -3.95 -9.82
N GLU A 48 -12.75 -3.58 -9.34
CA GLU A 48 -11.46 -4.04 -9.89
C GLU A 48 -11.39 -5.58 -9.92
N HIS A 49 -12.01 -6.24 -8.94
CA HIS A 49 -11.97 -7.68 -8.76
C HIS A 49 -13.24 -8.42 -9.21
N ASP A 50 -14.21 -7.71 -9.78
CA ASP A 50 -15.47 -8.31 -10.23
C ASP A 50 -15.27 -9.30 -11.37
N HIS A 51 -14.19 -9.17 -12.14
CA HIS A 51 -13.84 -10.11 -13.20
C HIS A 51 -13.69 -11.55 -12.67
N LEU A 52 -13.20 -11.74 -11.43
CA LEU A 52 -13.03 -13.07 -10.84
C LEU A 52 -14.34 -13.77 -10.52
N ARG A 53 -15.44 -13.02 -10.40
CA ARG A 53 -16.78 -13.60 -10.20
C ARG A 53 -17.26 -14.38 -11.42
N ASN A 54 -16.78 -14.03 -12.61
CA ASN A 54 -17.15 -14.67 -13.87
C ASN A 54 -16.07 -15.64 -14.38
N THR A 55 -14.98 -15.82 -13.62
CA THR A 55 -13.87 -16.69 -13.99
C THR A 55 -14.19 -18.15 -13.64
N GLY A 56 -13.93 -19.08 -14.56
CA GLY A 56 -14.11 -20.51 -14.32
C GLY A 56 -13.11 -21.08 -13.31
N LEU A 57 -13.32 -22.32 -12.85
CA LEU A 57 -12.48 -22.99 -11.85
C LEU A 57 -10.98 -22.97 -12.20
N TRP A 58 -10.63 -23.14 -13.47
CA TRP A 58 -9.24 -23.09 -13.93
C TRP A 58 -8.61 -21.71 -13.81
N GLY A 59 -9.37 -20.64 -14.02
CA GLY A 59 -8.87 -19.29 -13.83
C GLY A 59 -8.66 -18.99 -12.36
N ILE A 60 -9.56 -19.42 -11.47
CA ILE A 60 -9.38 -19.33 -10.01
C ILE A 60 -8.08 -20.02 -9.57
N VAL A 61 -7.81 -21.23 -10.08
CA VAL A 61 -6.57 -21.95 -9.77
C VAL A 61 -5.33 -21.21 -10.30
N LEU A 62 -5.40 -20.63 -11.49
CA LEU A 62 -4.30 -19.85 -12.06
C LEU A 62 -4.04 -18.56 -11.27
N GLU A 63 -5.08 -17.86 -10.82
CA GLU A 63 -4.95 -16.67 -9.96
C GLU A 63 -4.25 -17.02 -8.65
N ILE A 64 -4.69 -18.09 -7.97
CA ILE A 64 -4.02 -18.56 -6.75
C ILE A 64 -2.55 -18.88 -7.04
N LEU A 65 -2.25 -19.58 -8.14
CA LEU A 65 -0.88 -19.91 -8.52
C LEU A 65 -0.03 -18.66 -8.78
N LEU A 66 -0.60 -17.64 -9.43
CA LEU A 66 0.06 -16.36 -9.64
C LEU A 66 0.29 -15.63 -8.31
N ASP A 67 -0.65 -15.68 -7.37
CA ASP A 67 -0.52 -15.08 -6.04
C ASP A 67 0.53 -15.77 -5.18
N LEU A 68 0.75 -17.08 -5.38
CA LEU A 68 1.83 -17.80 -4.70
C LEU A 68 3.20 -17.17 -4.94
N ARG A 69 3.36 -16.36 -6.01
CA ARG A 69 4.61 -15.64 -6.28
C ARG A 69 5.06 -14.75 -5.13
N PHE A 70 4.12 -14.19 -4.38
CA PHE A 70 4.42 -13.29 -3.26
C PHE A 70 5.09 -14.04 -2.11
N PHE A 71 4.79 -15.34 -1.94
CA PHE A 71 5.41 -16.18 -0.92
C PHE A 71 6.85 -16.58 -1.26
N PHE A 72 7.26 -16.54 -2.54
CA PHE A 72 8.67 -16.72 -2.90
C PHE A 72 9.54 -15.56 -2.38
N PHE A 73 9.02 -14.33 -2.34
CA PHE A 73 9.73 -13.21 -1.73
C PHE A 73 9.91 -13.41 -0.24
N GLN A 74 8.87 -13.86 0.48
CA GLN A 74 8.97 -14.22 1.88
C GLN A 74 10.01 -15.33 2.10
N TYR A 75 10.01 -16.37 1.26
CA TYR A 75 11.00 -17.44 1.30
C TYR A 75 12.44 -16.90 1.15
N GLY A 76 12.66 -16.02 0.17
CA GLY A 76 13.95 -15.37 -0.05
C GLY A 76 14.40 -14.48 1.11
N ILE A 77 13.46 -13.81 1.79
CA ILE A 77 13.77 -12.96 2.95
C ILE A 77 14.09 -13.80 4.18
N VAL A 78 13.28 -14.82 4.48
CA VAL A 78 13.51 -15.76 5.61
C VAL A 78 14.87 -16.43 5.48
N TYR A 79 15.28 -16.74 4.26
CA TYR A 79 16.58 -17.30 3.95
C TYR A 79 17.75 -16.40 4.37
N GLN A 80 17.60 -15.08 4.25
CA GLN A 80 18.64 -14.10 4.59
C GLN A 80 18.74 -13.84 6.10
N LEU A 81 17.74 -14.24 6.89
CA LEU A 81 17.73 -14.00 8.33
C LEU A 81 18.81 -14.81 9.05
N GLY A 82 19.58 -14.16 9.91
CA GLY A 82 20.60 -14.81 10.73
C GLY A 82 20.07 -15.92 11.63
N ILE A 83 18.78 -15.87 11.99
CA ILE A 83 18.10 -16.90 12.81
C ILE A 83 18.02 -18.27 12.14
N SER A 84 18.09 -18.32 10.81
CA SER A 84 18.09 -19.57 10.03
C SER A 84 19.38 -20.38 10.23
N GLY A 85 20.43 -19.77 10.80
CA GLY A 85 21.71 -20.43 11.06
C GLY A 85 22.39 -20.97 9.79
N GLY A 86 22.04 -20.40 8.62
CA GLY A 86 22.48 -20.87 7.31
C GLY A 86 21.76 -22.11 6.77
N SER A 87 20.75 -22.64 7.48
CA SER A 87 20.02 -23.83 7.06
C SER A 87 18.95 -23.49 6.00
N LYS A 88 19.14 -23.98 4.77
CA LYS A 88 18.25 -23.70 3.63
C LYS A 88 16.96 -24.55 3.61
N SER A 89 16.53 -25.08 4.76
CA SER A 89 15.49 -26.11 4.75
C SER A 89 14.09 -25.52 4.56
N ILE A 90 13.24 -26.23 3.80
CA ILE A 90 11.82 -25.89 3.67
C ILE A 90 11.10 -25.89 5.03
N VAL A 91 11.61 -26.66 6.00
CA VAL A 91 11.08 -26.72 7.36
C VAL A 91 11.25 -25.39 8.09
N VAL A 92 12.39 -24.72 7.96
CA VAL A 92 12.61 -23.37 8.54
C VAL A 92 11.65 -22.35 7.94
N TYR A 93 11.38 -22.46 6.63
CA TYR A 93 10.38 -21.63 5.99
C TYR A 93 8.98 -21.91 6.54
N LEU A 94 8.54 -23.17 6.63
CA LEU A 94 7.23 -23.52 7.21
C LEU A 94 7.11 -23.09 8.67
N LEU A 95 8.18 -23.18 9.48
CA LEU A 95 8.21 -22.67 10.84
C LEU A 95 8.02 -21.15 10.90
N SER A 96 8.51 -20.40 9.91
CA SER A 96 8.30 -18.94 9.85
C SER A 96 6.82 -18.54 9.72
N TRP A 97 5.96 -19.43 9.21
CA TRP A 97 4.52 -19.17 9.11
C TRP A 97 3.81 -19.15 10.45
N ILE A 98 4.38 -19.78 11.50
CA ILE A 98 3.84 -19.70 12.86
C ILE A 98 3.70 -18.23 13.28
N TYR A 99 4.66 -17.40 12.90
CA TYR A 99 4.64 -15.98 13.21
C TYR A 99 3.46 -15.24 12.55
N VAL A 100 3.15 -15.55 11.29
CA VAL A 100 1.98 -15.00 10.58
C VAL A 100 0.68 -15.38 11.31
N VAL A 101 0.55 -16.64 11.72
CA VAL A 101 -0.62 -17.14 12.48
C VAL A 101 -0.75 -16.40 13.82
N VAL A 102 0.35 -16.18 14.53
CA VAL A 102 0.36 -15.44 15.81
C VAL A 102 -0.09 -14.00 15.61
N VAL A 103 0.40 -13.30 14.58
CA VAL A 103 -0.01 -11.92 14.28
C VAL A 103 -1.50 -11.84 13.94
N LEU A 104 -2.00 -12.76 13.12
CA LEU A 104 -3.43 -12.84 12.80
C LEU A 104 -4.28 -13.11 14.05
N ALA A 105 -3.84 -14.02 14.92
CA ALA A 105 -4.54 -14.31 16.17
C ALA A 105 -4.60 -13.08 17.10
N ILE A 106 -3.49 -12.34 17.24
CA ILE A 106 -3.45 -11.09 18.00
C ILE A 106 -4.42 -10.07 17.41
N TYR A 107 -4.42 -9.91 16.08
CA TYR A 107 -5.31 -8.98 15.39
C TYR A 107 -6.79 -9.33 15.62
N ILE A 108 -7.17 -10.62 15.51
CA ILE A 108 -8.53 -11.09 15.80
C ILE A 108 -8.93 -10.79 17.24
N VAL A 109 -8.03 -11.02 18.22
CA VAL A 109 -8.29 -10.72 19.64
C VAL A 109 -8.53 -9.23 19.86
N ILE A 110 -7.71 -8.35 19.25
CA ILE A 110 -7.87 -6.90 19.35
C ILE A 110 -9.19 -6.45 18.75
N LEU A 111 -9.55 -6.95 17.56
CA LEU A 111 -10.81 -6.60 16.90
C LEU A 111 -12.03 -7.06 17.70
N TYR A 112 -12.02 -8.30 18.18
CA TYR A 112 -13.08 -8.80 19.03
C TYR A 112 -13.21 -7.98 20.33
N ALA A 113 -12.08 -7.61 20.94
CA ALA A 113 -12.06 -6.76 22.12
C ALA A 113 -12.57 -5.34 21.82
N HIS A 114 -12.25 -4.79 20.65
CA HIS A 114 -12.71 -3.49 20.21
C HIS A 114 -14.23 -3.48 20.06
N ASP A 115 -14.80 -4.41 19.29
CA ASP A 115 -16.24 -4.47 19.06
C ASP A 115 -17.03 -4.69 20.37
N LYS A 116 -16.52 -5.54 21.26
CA LYS A 116 -17.19 -5.88 22.52
C LYS A 116 -17.07 -4.80 23.60
N TYR A 117 -15.90 -4.18 23.74
CA TYR A 117 -15.58 -3.35 24.91
C TYR A 117 -15.27 -1.88 24.59
N ALA A 118 -14.90 -1.52 23.36
CA ALA A 118 -14.42 -0.17 23.06
C ALA A 118 -15.47 0.91 23.32
N ALA A 119 -16.75 0.66 23.04
CA ALA A 119 -17.82 1.65 23.24
C ALA A 119 -18.47 1.60 24.63
N LYS A 120 -18.44 0.44 25.31
CA LYS A 120 -19.15 0.22 26.59
C LYS A 120 -18.23 0.33 27.81
N GLN A 121 -16.96 -0.06 27.68
CA GLN A 121 -16.04 -0.27 28.79
C GLN A 121 -14.58 0.03 28.38
N HIS A 122 -14.26 1.31 28.19
CA HIS A 122 -12.93 1.76 27.74
C HIS A 122 -11.75 1.24 28.58
N ILE A 123 -11.92 1.07 29.90
CA ILE A 123 -10.86 0.58 30.80
C ILE A 123 -10.46 -0.86 30.47
N TYR A 124 -11.44 -1.74 30.22
CA TYR A 124 -11.18 -3.13 29.88
C TYR A 124 -10.51 -3.26 28.51
N TYR A 125 -10.95 -2.47 27.54
CA TYR A 125 -10.31 -2.40 26.23
C TYR A 125 -8.83 -1.97 26.34
N ARG A 126 -8.54 -0.91 27.10
CA ARG A 126 -7.16 -0.46 27.36
C ARG A 126 -6.33 -1.50 28.11
N ALA A 127 -6.93 -2.22 29.06
CA ALA A 127 -6.25 -3.30 29.78
C ALA A 127 -5.87 -4.46 28.84
N ILE A 128 -6.75 -4.86 27.92
CA ILE A 128 -6.47 -5.87 26.90
C ILE A 128 -5.33 -5.39 25.99
N GLN A 129 -5.38 -4.14 25.52
CA GLN A 129 -4.29 -3.56 24.72
C GLN A 129 -2.95 -3.58 25.47
N ALA A 130 -2.94 -3.15 26.73
CA ALA A 130 -1.74 -3.17 27.56
C ALA A 130 -1.20 -4.59 27.73
N LEU A 131 -2.06 -5.57 28.00
CA LEU A 131 -1.68 -6.99 28.11
C LEU A 131 -1.04 -7.50 26.81
N VAL A 132 -1.67 -7.27 25.66
CA VAL A 132 -1.16 -7.69 24.35
C VAL A 132 0.20 -7.05 24.06
N ILE A 133 0.34 -5.76 24.33
CA ILE A 133 1.62 -5.04 24.16
C ILE A 133 2.69 -5.63 25.08
N SER A 134 2.40 -5.85 26.36
CA SER A 134 3.34 -6.44 27.32
C SER A 134 3.76 -7.85 26.90
N CYS A 135 2.82 -8.72 26.49
CA CYS A 135 3.13 -10.05 25.99
C CYS A 135 3.99 -10.01 24.72
N THR A 136 3.73 -9.07 23.82
CA THR A 136 4.50 -8.91 22.58
C THR A 136 5.93 -8.45 22.87
N ILE A 137 6.10 -7.46 23.75
CA ILE A 137 7.43 -7.00 24.18
C ILE A 137 8.20 -8.14 24.84
N LEU A 138 7.56 -8.89 25.74
CA LEU A 138 8.19 -10.04 26.40
C LEU A 138 8.62 -11.10 25.39
N ALA A 139 7.79 -11.42 24.39
CA ALA A 139 8.16 -12.35 23.32
C ALA A 139 9.36 -11.86 22.50
N ILE A 140 9.42 -10.56 22.17
CA ILE A 140 10.57 -9.97 21.46
C ILE A 140 11.85 -10.04 22.32
N LEU A 141 11.77 -9.73 23.62
CA LEU A 141 12.92 -9.81 24.53
C LEU A 141 13.43 -11.25 24.67
N LEU A 142 12.53 -12.23 24.80
CA LEU A 142 12.89 -13.64 24.82
C LEU A 142 13.55 -14.08 23.52
N LEU A 143 13.03 -13.64 22.37
CA LEU A 143 13.66 -13.91 21.07
C LEU A 143 15.07 -13.33 21.01
N LEU A 144 15.26 -12.07 21.40
CA LEU A 144 16.59 -11.42 21.43
C LEU A 144 17.58 -12.08 22.39
N GLN A 145 17.10 -12.66 23.50
CA GLN A 145 17.97 -13.34 24.48
C GLN A 145 18.30 -14.78 24.07
N LEU A 146 17.33 -15.51 23.51
CA LEU A 146 17.49 -16.92 23.13
C LEU A 146 18.14 -17.10 21.75
N THR A 147 18.08 -16.09 20.89
CA THR A 147 18.61 -16.14 19.53
C THR A 147 19.58 -14.99 19.27
N LYS A 148 20.58 -15.22 18.39
CA LYS A 148 21.57 -14.19 18.01
C LYS A 148 21.02 -13.21 16.97
N LEU A 149 19.82 -12.68 17.22
CA LEU A 149 19.14 -11.75 16.30
C LEU A 149 19.81 -10.38 16.32
N LYS A 150 20.11 -9.86 15.13
CA LYS A 150 20.52 -8.46 14.96
C LYS A 150 19.29 -7.59 14.72
N LEU A 151 19.41 -6.29 15.01
CA LEU A 151 18.35 -5.32 14.70
C LEU A 151 17.98 -5.32 13.20
N VAL A 152 18.97 -5.55 12.33
CA VAL A 152 18.74 -5.70 10.89
C VAL A 152 17.82 -6.89 10.58
N ASP A 153 17.98 -8.03 11.26
CA ASP A 153 17.12 -9.20 11.07
C ASP A 153 15.65 -8.88 11.44
N LEU A 154 15.43 -7.98 12.41
CA LEU A 154 14.09 -7.53 12.80
C LEU A 154 13.46 -6.62 11.74
N VAL A 155 14.23 -5.72 11.14
CA VAL A 155 13.74 -4.88 10.03
C VAL A 155 13.49 -5.72 8.78
N THR A 156 14.37 -6.67 8.48
CA THR A 156 14.24 -7.59 7.34
C THR A 156 13.03 -8.51 7.50
N SER A 157 12.73 -8.99 8.72
CA SER A 157 11.53 -9.79 8.96
C SER A 157 10.24 -8.97 8.84
N LEU A 158 10.25 -7.68 9.24
CA LEU A 158 9.13 -6.78 9.00
C LEU A 158 8.88 -6.57 7.50
N LEU A 159 9.94 -6.45 6.71
CA LEU A 159 9.83 -6.30 5.26
C LEU A 159 9.19 -7.54 4.60
N ALA A 160 9.37 -8.73 5.18
CA ALA A 160 8.73 -9.96 4.69
C ALA A 160 7.21 -9.90 4.77
N PHE A 161 6.63 -9.14 5.71
CA PHE A 161 5.17 -9.01 5.81
C PHE A 161 4.54 -8.31 4.63
N VAL A 162 5.25 -7.36 4.00
CA VAL A 162 4.70 -6.59 2.90
C VAL A 162 4.22 -7.54 1.78
N PRO A 163 5.07 -8.40 1.19
CA PRO A 163 4.62 -9.36 0.19
C PRO A 163 3.71 -10.45 0.77
N THR A 164 3.96 -10.95 1.99
CA THR A 164 3.12 -12.02 2.57
C THR A 164 1.68 -11.57 2.79
N GLY A 165 1.46 -10.41 3.40
CA GLY A 165 0.12 -9.87 3.63
C GLY A 165 -0.57 -9.53 2.32
N TRP A 166 0.15 -8.99 1.33
CA TRP A 166 -0.40 -8.74 -0.01
C TRP A 166 -0.87 -10.05 -0.67
N GLY A 167 -0.04 -11.09 -0.67
CA GLY A 167 -0.43 -12.41 -1.21
C GLY A 167 -1.62 -13.02 -0.48
N LEU A 168 -1.72 -12.86 0.85
CA LEU A 168 -2.88 -13.31 1.62
C LEU A 168 -4.16 -12.56 1.26
N ILE A 169 -4.08 -11.25 1.01
CA ILE A 169 -5.23 -10.44 0.57
C ILE A 169 -5.71 -10.93 -0.79
N LEU A 170 -4.81 -11.12 -1.76
CA LEU A 170 -5.18 -11.58 -3.10
C LEU A 170 -5.88 -12.96 -3.06
N ILE A 171 -5.32 -13.91 -2.29
CA ILE A 171 -5.98 -15.21 -2.07
C ILE A 171 -7.35 -15.04 -1.40
N ALA A 172 -7.46 -14.15 -0.42
CA ALA A 172 -8.74 -13.90 0.24
C ALA A 172 -9.77 -13.26 -0.72
N GLN A 173 -9.35 -12.45 -1.68
CA GLN A 173 -10.23 -11.91 -2.72
C GLN A 173 -10.73 -12.99 -3.68
N VAL A 174 -9.87 -13.92 -4.08
CA VAL A 174 -10.28 -15.10 -4.87
C VAL A 174 -11.30 -15.94 -4.11
N LEU A 175 -11.13 -16.06 -2.79
CA LEU A 175 -12.03 -16.79 -1.90
C LEU A 175 -13.21 -15.96 -1.38
N LYS A 176 -13.42 -14.74 -1.89
CA LYS A 176 -14.49 -13.81 -1.47
C LYS A 176 -15.87 -14.48 -1.36
N PRO A 177 -16.36 -15.30 -2.31
CA PRO A 177 -17.68 -15.93 -2.19
C PRO A 177 -17.88 -16.76 -0.92
N PHE A 178 -16.80 -17.31 -0.36
CA PHE A 178 -16.82 -18.12 0.85
C PHE A 178 -16.59 -17.27 2.12
N LEU A 179 -15.83 -16.19 2.00
CA LEU A 179 -15.43 -15.36 3.14
C LEU A 179 -16.39 -14.19 3.41
N GLN A 180 -17.17 -13.75 2.41
CA GLN A 180 -17.96 -12.51 2.47
C GLN A 180 -18.92 -12.44 3.66
N SER A 181 -19.45 -13.57 4.13
CA SER A 181 -20.35 -13.63 5.29
C SER A 181 -19.65 -13.70 6.65
N SER A 182 -18.31 -13.68 6.68
CA SER A 182 -17.52 -13.87 7.89
C SER A 182 -16.82 -12.58 8.32
N ILE A 183 -16.49 -12.49 9.60
CA ILE A 183 -15.68 -11.39 10.18
C ILE A 183 -14.32 -11.28 9.48
N VAL A 184 -13.79 -12.39 8.94
CA VAL A 184 -12.52 -12.41 8.22
C VAL A 184 -12.55 -11.48 7.01
N TRP A 185 -13.70 -11.34 6.32
CA TRP A 185 -13.81 -10.43 5.18
C TRP A 185 -13.68 -8.96 5.58
N GLU A 186 -14.26 -8.56 6.71
CA GLU A 186 -14.08 -7.21 7.25
C GLU A 186 -12.61 -6.94 7.61
N MET A 187 -11.89 -7.96 8.10
CA MET A 187 -10.44 -7.87 8.35
C MET A 187 -9.67 -7.68 7.05
N VAL A 188 -10.00 -8.44 6.01
CA VAL A 188 -9.35 -8.33 4.69
C VAL A 188 -9.55 -6.93 4.12
N ILE A 189 -10.77 -6.37 4.18
CA ILE A 189 -11.03 -4.99 3.75
C ILE A 189 -10.21 -3.99 4.57
N ALA A 190 -10.16 -4.12 5.89
CA ALA A 190 -9.41 -3.22 6.75
C ALA A 190 -7.91 -3.26 6.47
N VAL A 191 -7.34 -4.45 6.25
CA VAL A 191 -5.93 -4.64 5.92
C VAL A 191 -5.64 -4.12 4.51
N ALA A 192 -6.46 -4.44 3.50
CA ALA A 192 -6.31 -3.90 2.15
C ALA A 192 -6.33 -2.36 2.17
N ARG A 193 -7.27 -1.73 2.88
CA ARG A 193 -7.29 -0.27 3.02
C ARG A 193 -5.98 0.28 3.59
N LEU A 194 -5.38 -0.40 4.56
CA LEU A 194 -4.09 -0.01 5.14
C LEU A 194 -2.95 -0.12 4.11
N TYR A 195 -2.93 -1.17 3.29
CA TYR A 195 -1.97 -1.31 2.21
C TYR A 195 -2.09 -0.15 1.22
N GLU A 196 -3.30 0.22 0.82
CA GLU A 196 -3.54 1.28 -0.16
C GLU A 196 -3.16 2.65 0.38
N VAL A 197 -3.48 2.94 1.65
CA VAL A 197 -2.99 4.15 2.33
C VAL A 197 -1.47 4.18 2.38
N THR A 198 -0.84 3.04 2.70
CA THR A 198 0.63 2.95 2.79
C THR A 198 1.28 3.20 1.44
N PHE A 199 0.80 2.56 0.37
CA PHE A 199 1.30 2.80 -0.99
C PHE A 199 1.01 4.23 -1.46
N GLY A 200 -0.17 4.77 -1.16
CA GLY A 200 -0.53 6.15 -1.42
C GLY A 200 0.47 7.11 -0.77
N ILE A 201 0.76 6.94 0.53
CA ILE A 201 1.74 7.76 1.25
C ILE A 201 3.15 7.62 0.66
N ILE A 202 3.59 6.40 0.32
CA ILE A 202 4.91 6.16 -0.30
C ILE A 202 5.05 6.92 -1.62
N VAL A 203 3.99 7.02 -2.42
CA VAL A 203 3.97 7.77 -3.68
C VAL A 203 3.86 9.29 -3.44
N MET A 204 3.03 9.70 -2.48
CA MET A 204 2.74 11.11 -2.21
C MET A 204 3.87 11.83 -1.48
N ILE A 205 4.65 11.16 -0.62
CA ILE A 205 5.77 11.79 0.09
C ILE A 205 6.83 12.38 -0.86
N PRO A 206 7.39 11.62 -1.83
CA PRO A 206 8.30 12.18 -2.81
C PRO A 206 7.68 13.32 -3.62
N MET A 207 6.40 13.19 -3.98
CA MET A 207 5.68 14.23 -4.73
C MET A 207 5.55 15.52 -3.93
N ALA A 208 5.21 15.43 -2.64
CA ALA A 208 5.12 16.57 -1.73
C ALA A 208 6.48 17.27 -1.57
N ILE A 209 7.57 16.49 -1.42
CA ILE A 209 8.93 17.04 -1.34
C ILE A 209 9.29 17.78 -2.63
N LEU A 210 9.03 17.17 -3.79
CA LEU A 210 9.34 17.78 -5.10
C LEU A 210 8.49 19.02 -5.38
N SER A 211 7.22 19.03 -4.94
CA SER A 211 6.30 20.17 -5.11
C SER A 211 6.67 21.35 -4.22
N TRP A 212 7.24 21.08 -3.04
CA TRP A 212 7.69 22.10 -2.11
C TRP A 212 9.00 22.77 -2.56
N LEU A 213 9.87 22.05 -3.29
CA LEU A 213 11.14 22.58 -3.75
C LEU A 213 10.96 23.63 -4.86
N PRO A 214 11.59 24.82 -4.74
CA PRO A 214 11.46 25.86 -5.75
C PRO A 214 12.06 25.41 -7.08
N GLY A 215 11.34 25.70 -8.17
CA GLY A 215 11.82 25.49 -9.55
C GLY A 215 11.45 24.15 -10.19
N PHE A 216 11.05 23.12 -9.43
CA PHE A 216 10.69 21.80 -9.99
C PHE A 216 9.46 21.84 -10.90
N GLN A 217 8.41 22.59 -10.52
CA GLN A 217 7.24 22.83 -11.38
C GLN A 217 7.63 23.45 -12.73
N SER A 218 8.55 24.42 -12.71
CA SER A 218 9.03 25.08 -13.93
C SER A 218 9.86 24.14 -14.81
N MET A 219 10.67 23.26 -14.20
CA MET A 219 11.45 22.25 -14.91
C MET A 219 10.54 21.22 -15.56
N GLN A 220 9.54 20.72 -14.84
CA GLN A 220 8.55 19.78 -15.38
C GLN A 220 7.82 20.36 -16.59
N THR A 221 7.30 21.58 -16.46
CA THR A 221 6.59 22.27 -17.56
C THR A 221 7.50 22.45 -18.77
N ARG A 222 8.77 22.84 -18.56
CA ARG A 222 9.76 22.99 -19.65
C ARG A 222 10.08 21.66 -20.33
N ILE A 223 10.20 20.57 -19.59
CA ILE A 223 10.45 19.23 -20.15
C ILE A 223 9.22 18.77 -20.94
N LEU A 224 8.02 18.91 -20.37
CA LEU A 224 6.77 18.44 -20.98
C LEU A 224 6.43 19.19 -22.27
N PHE A 225 6.66 20.51 -22.28
CA PHE A 225 6.31 21.39 -23.40
C PHE A 225 7.52 21.87 -24.19
N ASN A 226 8.67 21.19 -24.10
CA ASN A 226 9.91 21.63 -24.75
C ASN A 226 9.71 21.87 -26.25
N GLU A 227 8.97 21.00 -26.93
CA GLU A 227 8.68 21.15 -28.35
C GLU A 227 7.80 22.37 -28.65
N ALA A 228 6.76 22.60 -27.85
CA ALA A 228 5.90 23.77 -27.97
C ALA A 228 6.68 25.08 -27.72
N PHE A 229 7.54 25.10 -26.70
CA PHE A 229 8.43 26.23 -26.41
C PHE A 229 9.43 26.47 -27.54
N SER A 230 10.03 25.41 -28.09
CA SER A 230 10.96 25.49 -29.22
C SER A 230 10.30 26.06 -30.48
N ARG A 231 9.10 25.58 -30.83
CA ARG A 231 8.30 26.12 -31.94
C ARG A 231 7.92 27.60 -31.70
N GLY A 232 7.51 27.96 -30.48
CA GLY A 232 7.22 29.34 -30.11
C GLY A 232 8.43 30.27 -30.25
N LEU A 233 9.62 29.81 -29.88
CA LEU A 233 10.89 30.53 -30.06
C LEU A 233 11.28 30.71 -31.53
N GLN A 234 11.01 29.73 -32.38
CA GLN A 234 11.25 29.86 -33.82
C GLN A 234 10.33 30.92 -34.43
N ILE A 235 9.04 30.90 -34.08
CA ILE A 235 8.05 31.87 -34.57
C ILE A 235 8.39 33.28 -34.07
N SER A 236 8.80 33.45 -32.80
CA SER A 236 9.16 34.76 -32.27
C SER A 236 10.40 35.35 -32.96
N ARG A 237 11.41 34.52 -33.29
CA ARG A 237 12.57 34.94 -34.08
C ARG A 237 12.17 35.39 -35.49
N ILE A 238 11.28 34.66 -36.16
CA ILE A 238 10.77 35.02 -37.50
C ILE A 238 10.02 36.36 -37.45
N LEU A 239 9.15 36.55 -36.45
CA LEU A 239 8.38 37.79 -36.29
C LEU A 239 9.26 38.99 -35.91
N ALA A 240 10.25 38.80 -35.03
CA ALA A 240 11.21 39.85 -34.67
C ALA A 240 12.09 40.25 -35.87
N GLY A 241 12.56 39.28 -36.65
CA GLY A 241 13.29 39.54 -37.90
C GLY A 241 12.44 40.29 -38.94
N LYS A 242 11.15 39.94 -39.07
CA LYS A 242 10.22 40.66 -39.95
C LYS A 242 9.97 42.10 -39.48
N LYS A 243 9.89 42.34 -38.17
CA LYS A 243 9.72 43.69 -37.60
C LYS A 243 10.96 44.57 -37.78
N SER A 244 12.16 43.97 -37.70
CA SER A 244 13.43 44.67 -38.00
C SER A 244 13.54 45.08 -39.47
N ASN A 245 13.04 44.25 -40.39
CA ASN A 245 13.07 44.55 -41.83
C ASN A 245 11.94 45.49 -42.30
N ALA A 246 10.90 45.68 -41.49
CA ALA A 246 9.78 46.59 -41.79
C ALA A 246 9.94 48.00 -41.17
N GLY A 247 11.02 48.23 -40.42
CA GLY A 247 11.37 49.52 -39.81
C GLY A 247 12.46 50.29 -40.55
N ILE A 248 12.77 49.90 -41.80
CA ILE A 248 13.61 50.64 -42.75
C ILE A 248 12.72 51.16 -43.87
#